data_AF-A0A9P7NR53-F1
#
_entry.id   AF-A0A9P7NR53-F1
#
_cell.length_a   1.000
_cell.length_b   1.000
_cell.length_c   1.000
_cell.angle_alpha   90.00
_cell.angle_beta   90.00
_cell.angle_gamma   90.00
#
_symmetry.space_group_name_H-M   'P 1'
#
loop_
_entity.id
_entity.type
_entity.pdbx_description
1 polymer ?
#
loop_
_entity_poly.entity_id
_entity_poly.type
_entity_poly.pdbx_seq_one_letter_code
_entity_poly.pdbx_strand_id
1 'polypeptide(L)'
;MLSYAPPRRCLLRVCCSRQSLSRATSSSEHFSRHHDRTLLSSTPLQHYSQQHPQHHVSDAEIAALAQQNQHSLRLADLVRRGRPPISEKSLLLSANFTLSLLPIRLARRIQALRNLPFIVVSNPNISRIYNNYLHSLSILLPYWHAASQGRPISTLDDEIEFTNVLGELVATHTNTIPILAKGLLECRKYISAAEVTRFLDEHLRARIGTRLIGEQHIALHLQHFSPEDSPTSCHEHPSYIGVIDTALKACHTVSSCAGSVADICELRYGSRPSIYIDGEPNTTFAFIPMHLEYILTELLKNAFRATMESGCRHPVVVTIAPEPHLKDEPPGNAALITESSQGRGIGGNANAPGVTIRIRDRGGGISPEVLPNIWSYSFSTFSDEYDFPGSGSSGADGLSAISTASTGGSSIAGLGYGLPLSRAYAEYFGGGISVQSLYGWGTDVYLRLKGVGNLH
;
A
#
# COMPACT_ATOMS: atom_id res chain seq x y z
N MET A 1 32.57 -29.00 2.48
CA MET A 1 31.20 -29.16 3.00
C MET A 1 30.94 -28.03 3.99
N LEU A 2 30.39 -26.92 3.51
CA LEU A 2 30.06 -25.73 4.32
C LEU A 2 28.55 -25.57 4.26
N SER A 3 27.91 -25.73 5.41
CA SER A 3 26.46 -25.66 5.61
C SER A 3 26.02 -24.20 5.70
N TYR A 4 25.15 -23.79 4.79
CA TYR A 4 24.52 -22.47 4.72
C TYR A 4 23.34 -22.45 5.71
N ALA A 5 23.42 -21.60 6.75
CA ALA A 5 22.30 -21.31 7.63
C ALA A 5 21.49 -20.11 7.06
N PRO A 6 20.15 -20.17 7.01
CA PRO A 6 19.33 -19.07 6.49
C PRO A 6 19.18 -17.94 7.53
N PRO A 7 19.03 -16.67 7.12
CA PRO A 7 18.83 -15.55 8.03
C PRO A 7 17.41 -15.55 8.61
N ARG A 8 17.32 -15.13 9.88
CA ARG A 8 16.09 -15.05 10.67
C ARG A 8 15.14 -14.00 10.08
N ARG A 9 13.88 -14.41 9.84
CA ARG A 9 12.75 -13.53 9.49
C ARG A 9 12.47 -12.57 10.64
N CYS A 10 12.62 -11.26 10.42
CA CYS A 10 12.03 -10.23 11.28
C CYS A 10 10.71 -9.79 10.64
N LEU A 11 9.62 -10.45 11.04
CA LEU A 11 8.26 -10.05 10.69
C LEU A 11 7.84 -8.96 11.68
N LEU A 12 7.77 -7.70 11.24
CA LEU A 12 6.93 -6.69 11.89
C LEU A 12 5.46 -7.07 11.67
N ARG A 13 5.01 -8.10 12.40
CA ARG A 13 3.60 -8.43 12.58
C ARG A 13 3.10 -7.62 13.77
N VAL A 14 2.29 -6.61 13.48
CA VAL A 14 1.35 -6.07 14.48
C VAL A 14 0.34 -7.20 14.78
N CYS A 15 0.61 -7.95 15.83
CA CYS A 15 -0.29 -9.01 16.31
C CYS A 15 -1.55 -8.38 16.91
N CYS A 16 -2.66 -8.44 16.17
CA CYS A 16 -4.00 -8.29 16.73
C CYS A 16 -4.54 -9.69 17.04
N SER A 17 -4.40 -10.15 18.30
CA SER A 17 -4.89 -11.46 18.74
C SER A 17 -6.42 -11.47 18.86
N ARG A 18 -7.10 -12.42 18.22
CA ARG A 18 -8.46 -12.86 18.61
C ARG A 18 -8.42 -14.32 19.02
N GLN A 19 -8.80 -14.56 20.27
CA GLN A 19 -9.05 -15.87 20.85
C GLN A 19 -10.24 -16.53 20.15
N SER A 20 -10.05 -17.74 19.64
CA SER A 20 -11.11 -18.67 19.28
C SER A 20 -11.34 -19.64 20.43
N LEU A 21 -12.56 -19.65 20.96
CA LEU A 21 -13.04 -20.67 21.89
C LEU A 21 -13.08 -22.05 21.21
N SER A 22 -12.51 -23.06 21.85
CA SER A 22 -12.94 -24.45 21.66
C SER A 22 -12.87 -25.22 22.97
N ARG A 23 -14.02 -25.80 23.36
CA ARG A 23 -14.22 -26.78 24.42
C ARG A 23 -13.32 -28.02 24.24
N ALA A 24 -12.73 -28.52 25.32
CA ALA A 24 -12.76 -29.95 25.70
C ALA A 24 -12.13 -30.20 27.09
N THR A 25 -12.97 -30.66 28.03
CA THR A 25 -12.81 -31.74 29.03
C THR A 25 -11.52 -31.89 29.89
N SER A 26 -11.73 -31.69 31.20
CA SER A 26 -11.23 -32.41 32.39
C SER A 26 -9.93 -33.24 32.35
N SER A 27 -8.99 -32.96 33.26
CA SER A 27 -8.77 -33.72 34.51
C SER A 27 -7.47 -33.27 35.21
N SER A 28 -7.35 -33.67 36.48
CA SER A 28 -6.59 -33.09 37.59
C SER A 28 -5.11 -33.53 37.66
N GLU A 29 -4.22 -32.70 38.22
CA GLU A 29 -3.47 -32.95 39.48
C GLU A 29 -2.15 -32.16 39.63
N HIS A 30 -1.85 -31.90 40.91
CA HIS A 30 -0.79 -31.10 41.55
C HIS A 30 0.67 -31.45 41.21
N PHE A 31 1.60 -30.47 41.26
CA PHE A 31 2.62 -30.32 42.34
C PHE A 31 3.53 -29.08 42.14
N SER A 32 3.92 -28.46 43.26
CA SER A 32 4.68 -27.20 43.38
C SER A 32 6.20 -27.39 43.48
N ARG A 33 7.01 -26.41 43.00
CA ARG A 33 7.94 -25.56 43.82
C ARG A 33 9.04 -24.83 43.00
N HIS A 34 9.06 -23.50 43.21
CA HIS A 34 10.16 -22.52 43.27
C HIS A 34 11.35 -22.52 42.29
N HIS A 35 11.50 -21.39 41.56
CA HIS A 35 12.66 -20.51 41.72
C HIS A 35 12.38 -19.06 41.24
N ASP A 36 12.75 -18.10 42.07
CA ASP A 36 12.64 -16.66 41.87
C ASP A 36 13.54 -16.18 40.72
N ARG A 37 12.94 -15.46 39.77
CA ARG A 37 13.60 -14.41 38.98
C ARG A 37 12.62 -13.27 38.77
N THR A 38 12.96 -12.13 39.32
CA THR A 38 12.31 -10.83 39.19
C THR A 38 12.12 -10.46 37.72
N LEU A 39 10.88 -10.59 37.24
CA LEU A 39 10.42 -10.08 35.95
C LEU A 39 9.94 -8.63 36.16
N LEU A 40 10.72 -7.68 35.67
CA LEU A 40 10.20 -6.34 35.37
C LEU A 40 9.14 -6.50 34.28
N SER A 41 7.94 -6.02 34.60
CA SER A 41 6.73 -6.13 33.81
C SER A 41 6.93 -5.71 32.37
N SER A 42 6.76 -6.66 31.46
CA SER A 42 6.35 -6.38 30.09
C SER A 42 4.95 -5.77 30.13
N THR A 43 4.83 -4.46 30.02
CA THR A 43 3.57 -3.79 29.70
C THR A 43 3.32 -3.94 28.20
N PRO A 44 2.30 -4.70 27.77
CA PRO A 44 1.79 -4.57 26.41
C PRO A 44 1.19 -3.18 26.28
N LEU A 45 1.24 -2.58 25.08
CA LEU A 45 0.36 -1.47 24.72
C LEU A 45 -1.09 -1.93 24.91
N GLN A 46 -1.60 -1.74 26.12
CA GLN A 46 -2.99 -1.95 26.48
C GLN A 46 -3.82 -1.04 25.60
N HIS A 47 -4.96 -1.57 25.14
CA HIS A 47 -6.03 -0.84 24.48
C HIS A 47 -6.31 0.49 25.22
N TYR A 48 -5.71 1.58 24.75
CA TYR A 48 -6.19 2.92 25.02
C TYR A 48 -7.20 3.25 23.93
N SER A 49 -8.46 2.89 24.17
CA SER A 49 -9.56 3.68 23.59
C SER A 49 -9.68 4.96 24.42
N GLN A 50 -8.71 5.86 24.32
CA GLN A 50 -8.98 7.25 24.69
C GLN A 50 -9.98 7.76 23.66
N GLN A 51 -11.23 7.95 24.07
CA GLN A 51 -12.19 8.63 23.22
C GLN A 51 -11.72 10.08 23.10
N HIS A 52 -11.01 10.40 22.02
CA HIS A 52 -10.70 11.78 21.70
C HIS A 52 -12.02 12.55 21.60
N PRO A 53 -12.14 13.74 22.23
CA PRO A 53 -13.35 14.54 22.15
C PRO A 53 -13.72 14.76 20.69
N GLN A 54 -14.90 14.30 20.27
CA GLN A 54 -15.33 14.46 18.88
C GLN A 54 -15.61 15.94 18.61
N HIS A 55 -14.67 16.61 17.93
CA HIS A 55 -14.91 17.97 17.45
C HIS A 55 -16.00 17.93 16.37
N HIS A 56 -17.04 18.74 16.52
CA HIS A 56 -18.07 18.84 15.49
C HIS A 56 -17.46 19.46 14.23
N VAL A 57 -17.41 18.70 13.13
CA VAL A 57 -16.90 19.17 11.85
C VAL A 57 -18.02 19.91 11.12
N SER A 58 -17.90 21.23 10.98
CA SER A 58 -18.90 22.00 10.24
C SER A 58 -18.74 21.87 8.72
N ASP A 59 -19.84 22.03 7.98
CA ASP A 59 -19.80 22.05 6.51
C ASP A 59 -18.97 23.21 5.96
N ALA A 60 -18.97 24.35 6.66
CA ALA A 60 -18.16 25.51 6.32
C ALA A 60 -16.65 25.21 6.45
N GLU A 61 -16.23 24.50 7.50
CA GLU A 61 -14.83 24.09 7.68
C GLU A 61 -14.37 23.10 6.62
N ILE A 62 -15.21 22.11 6.27
CA ILE A 62 -14.90 21.16 5.18
C ILE A 62 -14.70 21.92 3.88
N ALA A 63 -15.60 22.85 3.55
CA ALA A 63 -15.50 23.66 2.34
C ALA A 63 -14.23 24.53 2.34
N ALA A 64 -13.92 25.20 3.45
CA ALA A 64 -12.75 26.06 3.58
C ALA A 64 -11.44 25.26 3.43
N LEU A 65 -11.32 24.11 4.11
CA LEU A 65 -10.16 23.24 4.00
C LEU A 65 -10.01 22.64 2.60
N ALA A 66 -11.12 22.24 1.97
CA ALA A 66 -11.08 21.62 0.65
C ALA A 66 -10.62 22.59 -0.46
N GLN A 67 -10.91 23.89 -0.29
CA GLN A 67 -10.47 24.95 -1.20
C GLN A 67 -8.98 25.30 -1.09
N GLN A 68 -8.31 24.92 0.00
CA GLN A 68 -6.88 25.18 0.15
C GLN A 68 -6.03 24.45 -0.89
N ASN A 69 -4.86 24.99 -1.20
CA ASN A 69 -3.92 24.36 -2.13
C ASN A 69 -3.40 23.05 -1.54
N GLN A 70 -3.48 21.97 -2.32
CA GLN A 70 -2.96 20.68 -1.92
C GLN A 70 -1.51 20.54 -2.40
N HIS A 71 -0.58 20.51 -1.45
CA HIS A 71 0.83 20.23 -1.74
C HIS A 71 0.96 18.88 -2.46
N SER A 72 1.66 18.89 -3.58
CA SER A 72 1.99 17.69 -4.33
C SER A 72 3.18 16.99 -3.67
N LEU A 73 2.93 15.83 -3.06
CA LEU A 73 3.92 15.11 -2.27
C LEU A 73 4.96 14.45 -3.19
N ARG A 74 6.23 14.82 -3.03
CA ARG A 74 7.36 14.14 -3.69
C ARG A 74 8.10 13.28 -2.68
N LEU A 75 8.75 12.19 -3.11
CA LEU A 75 9.60 11.39 -2.22
C LEU A 75 10.68 12.25 -1.54
N ALA A 76 11.22 13.24 -2.26
CA ALA A 76 12.20 14.18 -1.71
C ALA A 76 11.67 14.98 -0.50
N ASP A 77 10.36 15.25 -0.43
CA ASP A 77 9.76 15.96 0.71
C ASP A 77 9.76 15.09 1.97
N LEU A 78 9.60 13.77 1.81
CA LEU A 78 9.63 12.79 2.91
C LEU A 78 11.05 12.56 3.43
N VAL A 79 12.05 12.64 2.54
CA VAL A 79 13.45 12.39 2.89
C VAL A 79 14.15 13.61 3.49
N ARG A 80 13.83 14.82 3.03
CA ARG A 80 14.55 16.08 3.38
C ARG A 80 14.75 16.30 4.88
N ARG A 81 13.87 15.74 5.72
CA ARG A 81 13.82 16.00 7.18
C ARG A 81 13.96 14.75 8.05
N GLY A 82 14.28 13.59 7.47
CA GLY A 82 14.27 12.31 8.19
C GLY A 82 15.60 11.56 8.21
N ARG A 83 16.73 12.20 7.87
CA ARG A 83 18.04 11.52 7.92
C ARG A 83 18.35 11.11 9.37
N PRO A 84 18.65 9.84 9.65
CA PRO A 84 19.05 9.39 10.98
C PRO A 84 20.45 9.92 11.36
N PRO A 85 20.73 10.17 12.65
CA PRO A 85 19.77 10.16 13.76
C PRO A 85 18.81 11.36 13.67
N ILE A 86 17.51 11.11 13.87
CA ILE A 86 16.50 12.16 13.80
C ILE A 86 16.54 13.01 15.07
N SER A 87 16.77 14.31 14.90
CA SER A 87 16.70 15.28 16.00
C SER A 87 15.25 15.59 16.36
N GLU A 88 15.01 15.92 17.63
CA GLU A 88 13.72 16.42 18.14
C GLU A 88 13.15 17.54 17.26
N LYS A 89 13.98 18.53 16.91
CA LYS A 89 13.59 19.62 16.00
C LYS A 89 13.08 19.10 14.65
N SER A 90 13.73 18.08 14.09
CA SER A 90 13.31 17.51 12.80
C SER A 90 12.00 16.72 12.92
N LEU A 91 11.80 16.03 14.06
CA LEU A 91 10.56 15.32 14.36
C LEU A 91 9.37 16.29 14.51
N LEU A 92 9.53 17.38 15.26
CA LEU A 92 8.51 18.43 15.38
C LEU A 92 8.19 19.10 14.03
N LEU A 93 9.22 19.33 13.20
CA LEU A 93 9.02 19.83 11.83
C LEU A 93 8.30 18.82 10.93
N SER A 94 8.49 17.52 11.16
CA SER A 94 7.72 16.46 10.49
C SER A 94 6.26 16.46 10.95
N ALA A 95 6.01 16.58 12.26
CA ALA A 95 4.65 16.61 12.82
C ALA A 95 3.84 17.76 12.24
N ASN A 96 4.39 18.97 12.27
CA ASN A 96 3.73 20.16 11.72
C ASN A 96 3.59 20.10 10.19
N PHE A 97 4.54 19.48 9.48
CA PHE A 97 4.40 19.25 8.04
C PHE A 97 3.24 18.28 7.77
N THR A 98 3.14 17.18 8.50
CA THR A 98 2.02 16.23 8.40
C THR A 98 0.68 16.91 8.68
N LEU A 99 0.59 17.69 9.77
CA LEU A 99 -0.60 18.46 10.13
C LEU A 99 -0.99 19.47 9.06
N SER A 100 -0.01 20.08 8.37
CA SER A 100 -0.28 21.03 7.27
C SER A 100 -0.96 20.39 6.06
N LEU A 101 -0.88 19.06 5.91
CA LEU A 101 -1.34 18.34 4.72
C LEU A 101 -2.61 17.53 4.92
N LEU A 102 -2.73 16.81 6.05
CA LEU A 102 -3.78 15.81 6.23
C LEU A 102 -5.20 16.40 6.28
N PRO A 103 -5.50 17.47 7.04
CA PRO A 103 -6.85 18.03 7.12
C PRO A 103 -7.40 18.46 5.75
N ILE A 104 -6.58 19.12 4.94
CA ILE A 104 -6.90 19.52 3.55
C ILE A 104 -7.25 18.30 2.70
N ARG A 105 -6.42 17.25 2.78
CA ARG A 105 -6.63 16.01 2.01
C ARG A 105 -7.91 15.29 2.43
N LEU A 106 -8.19 15.19 3.73
CA LEU A 106 -9.40 14.56 4.24
C LEU A 106 -10.66 15.34 3.84
N ALA A 107 -10.65 16.68 3.99
CA ALA A 107 -11.76 17.53 3.57
C ALA A 107 -12.12 17.34 2.09
N ARG A 108 -11.10 17.27 1.21
CA ARG A 108 -11.31 16.98 -0.22
C ARG A 108 -11.86 15.58 -0.49
N ARG A 109 -11.57 14.59 0.35
CA ARG A 109 -12.16 13.25 0.23
C ARG A 109 -13.62 13.22 0.68
N ILE A 110 -13.93 13.93 1.76
CA ILE A 110 -15.31 14.12 2.23
C ILE A 110 -16.14 14.80 1.13
N GLN A 111 -15.63 15.87 0.52
CA GLN A 111 -16.32 16.54 -0.58
C GLN A 111 -16.47 15.65 -1.82
N ALA A 112 -15.44 14.88 -2.18
CA ALA A 112 -15.52 13.95 -3.30
C ALA A 112 -16.59 12.86 -3.09
N LEU A 113 -16.74 12.36 -1.86
CA LEU A 113 -17.80 11.42 -1.51
C LEU A 113 -19.19 12.08 -1.58
N ARG A 114 -19.34 13.33 -1.11
CA ARG A 114 -20.60 14.09 -1.19
C ARG A 114 -21.04 14.39 -2.63
N ASN A 115 -20.09 14.44 -3.56
CA ASN A 115 -20.37 14.71 -4.98
C ASN A 115 -20.80 13.46 -5.76
N LEU A 116 -20.82 12.27 -5.14
CA LEU A 116 -21.41 11.08 -5.77
C LEU A 116 -22.95 11.19 -5.81
N PRO A 117 -23.62 10.48 -6.74
CA PRO A 117 -25.08 10.45 -6.76
C PRO A 117 -25.66 10.05 -5.40
N PHE A 118 -26.75 10.69 -4.97
CA PHE A 118 -27.32 10.48 -3.63
C PHE A 118 -27.54 9.00 -3.30
N ILE A 119 -28.10 8.24 -4.24
CA ILE A 119 -28.33 6.78 -4.10
C ILE A 119 -27.05 5.98 -3.84
N VAL A 120 -25.90 6.44 -4.33
CA VAL A 120 -24.58 5.84 -4.08
C VAL A 120 -24.09 6.20 -2.68
N VAL A 121 -24.23 7.47 -2.28
CA VAL A 121 -23.82 7.95 -0.95
C VAL A 121 -24.64 7.29 0.17
N SER A 122 -25.93 7.04 -0.07
CA SER A 122 -26.83 6.35 0.87
C SER A 122 -26.47 4.87 1.08
N ASN A 123 -25.61 4.28 0.25
CA ASN A 123 -25.17 2.92 0.45
C ASN A 123 -24.43 2.78 1.82
N PRO A 124 -24.73 1.76 2.64
CA PRO A 124 -24.12 1.61 3.97
C PRO A 124 -22.59 1.53 3.95
N ASN A 125 -21.99 0.90 2.93
CA ASN A 125 -20.54 0.81 2.81
C ASN A 125 -19.92 2.16 2.46
N ILE A 126 -20.54 2.92 1.54
CA ILE A 126 -20.06 4.26 1.16
C ILE A 126 -20.23 5.25 2.31
N SER A 127 -21.38 5.23 2.99
CA SER A 127 -21.66 6.03 4.19
C SER A 127 -20.68 5.73 5.32
N ARG A 128 -20.31 4.45 5.52
CA ARG A 128 -19.24 4.08 6.46
C ARG A 128 -17.90 4.72 6.12
N ILE A 129 -17.49 4.70 4.85
CA ILE A 129 -16.25 5.37 4.43
C ILE A 129 -16.33 6.88 4.65
N TYR A 130 -17.46 7.50 4.33
CA TYR A 130 -17.71 8.91 4.60
C TYR A 130 -17.56 9.26 6.09
N ASN A 131 -18.19 8.47 6.98
CA ASN A 131 -18.09 8.68 8.42
C ASN A 131 -16.66 8.47 8.95
N ASN A 132 -15.92 7.50 8.41
CA ASN A 132 -14.50 7.31 8.73
C ASN A 132 -13.66 8.55 8.37
N TYR A 133 -13.91 9.17 7.22
CA TYR A 133 -13.21 10.41 6.84
C TYR A 133 -13.60 11.60 7.72
N LEU A 134 -14.89 11.73 8.08
CA LEU A 134 -15.34 12.75 9.03
C LEU A 134 -14.67 12.59 10.39
N HIS A 135 -14.63 11.37 10.92
CA HIS A 135 -13.97 11.06 12.19
C HIS A 135 -12.47 11.37 12.14
N SER A 136 -11.77 10.95 11.08
CA SER A 136 -10.35 11.28 10.94
C SER A 136 -10.08 12.78 10.83
N LEU A 137 -11.01 13.55 10.27
CA LEU A 137 -10.90 15.01 10.25
C LEU A 137 -11.16 15.60 11.64
N SER A 138 -12.20 15.13 12.35
CA SER A 138 -12.57 15.67 13.67
C SER A 138 -11.45 15.52 14.69
N ILE A 139 -10.72 14.40 14.68
CA ILE A 139 -9.59 14.18 15.61
C ILE A 139 -8.35 15.03 15.27
N LEU A 140 -8.21 15.50 14.02
CA LEU A 140 -7.11 16.38 13.60
C LEU A 140 -7.41 17.87 13.77
N LEU A 141 -8.69 18.27 13.77
CA LEU A 141 -9.09 19.67 13.86
C LEU A 141 -8.54 20.40 15.10
N PRO A 142 -8.52 19.82 16.32
CA PRO A 142 -7.96 20.50 17.49
C PRO A 142 -6.51 20.99 17.28
N TYR A 143 -5.66 20.13 16.71
CA TYR A 143 -4.27 20.47 16.37
C TYR A 143 -4.19 21.53 15.28
N TRP A 144 -5.03 21.41 14.25
CA TRP A 144 -5.08 22.37 13.16
C TRP A 144 -5.48 23.77 13.65
N HIS A 145 -6.52 23.86 14.50
CA HIS A 145 -6.97 25.11 15.10
C HIS A 145 -5.89 25.70 16.01
N ALA A 146 -5.27 24.90 16.88
CA ALA A 146 -4.17 25.35 17.72
C ALA A 146 -3.02 25.94 16.87
N ALA A 147 -2.61 25.23 15.82
CA ALA A 147 -1.56 25.70 14.92
C ALA A 147 -1.93 27.02 14.21
N SER A 148 -3.18 27.15 13.71
CA SER A 148 -3.65 28.40 13.10
C SER A 148 -3.70 29.58 14.07
N GLN A 149 -3.79 29.33 15.37
CA GLN A 149 -3.76 30.33 16.44
C GLN A 149 -2.33 30.61 16.96
N GLY A 150 -1.30 30.11 16.26
CA GLY A 150 0.10 30.30 16.64
C GLY A 150 0.60 29.33 17.72
N ARG A 151 -0.12 28.23 17.96
CA ARG A 151 0.28 27.14 18.87
C ARG A 151 0.52 25.85 18.08
N PRO A 152 1.62 25.77 17.30
CA PRO A 152 1.99 24.54 16.59
C PRO A 152 2.42 23.45 17.57
N ILE A 153 2.53 22.21 17.07
CA ILE A 153 3.13 21.09 17.82
C ILE A 153 4.57 21.47 18.12
N SER A 154 4.90 21.69 19.39
CA SER A 154 6.17 22.32 19.76
C SER A 154 6.93 21.59 20.86
N THR A 155 6.27 20.63 21.53
CA THR A 155 6.88 19.77 22.55
C THR A 155 6.84 18.30 22.11
N LEU A 156 7.70 17.48 22.71
CA LEU A 156 7.67 16.02 22.49
C LEU A 156 6.37 15.39 22.98
N ASP A 157 5.79 15.90 24.07
CA ASP A 157 4.50 15.40 24.57
C ASP A 157 3.38 15.66 23.56
N ASP A 158 3.31 16.86 22.96
CA ASP A 158 2.37 17.17 21.87
C ASP A 158 2.57 16.24 20.66
N GLU A 159 3.84 15.92 20.35
CA GLU A 159 4.21 15.06 19.23
C GLU A 159 3.79 13.60 19.46
N ILE A 160 3.99 13.07 20.68
CA ILE A 160 3.55 11.73 21.08
C ILE A 160 2.01 11.63 20.96
N GLU A 161 1.28 12.62 21.49
CA GLU A 161 -0.19 12.66 21.39
C GLU A 161 -0.65 12.75 19.93
N PHE A 162 -0.01 13.61 19.12
CA PHE A 162 -0.31 13.73 17.70
C PHE A 162 -0.03 12.43 16.94
N THR A 163 1.07 11.74 17.23
CA THR A 163 1.43 10.46 16.62
C THR A 163 0.40 9.37 16.95
N ASN A 164 -0.17 9.36 18.16
CA ASN A 164 -1.28 8.46 18.52
C ASN A 164 -2.53 8.73 17.66
N VAL A 165 -2.88 10.00 17.45
CA VAL A 165 -3.99 10.40 16.56
C VAL A 165 -3.75 9.96 15.11
N LEU A 166 -2.52 10.05 14.61
CA LEU A 166 -2.17 9.51 13.30
C LEU A 166 -2.29 7.98 13.24
N GLY A 167 -1.90 7.28 14.30
CA GLY A 167 -2.08 5.84 14.43
C GLY A 167 -3.55 5.44 14.29
N GLU A 168 -4.46 6.15 14.98
CA GLU A 168 -5.90 5.94 14.86
C GLU A 168 -6.41 6.23 13.43
N LEU A 169 -5.94 7.32 12.81
CA LEU A 169 -6.28 7.67 11.43
C LEU A 169 -5.89 6.55 10.46
N VAL A 170 -4.63 6.08 10.50
CA VAL A 170 -4.15 5.01 9.61
C VAL A 170 -4.95 3.72 9.83
N ALA A 171 -5.20 3.36 11.10
CA ALA A 171 -5.97 2.18 11.45
C ALA A 171 -7.42 2.23 10.92
N THR A 172 -8.10 3.36 11.11
CA THR A 172 -9.49 3.61 10.68
C THR A 172 -9.69 3.38 9.18
N HIS A 173 -8.67 3.68 8.37
CA HIS A 173 -8.71 3.59 6.91
C HIS A 173 -8.10 2.30 6.34
N THR A 174 -7.78 1.31 7.18
CA THR A 174 -7.16 0.05 6.73
C THR A 174 -8.03 -0.67 5.70
N ASN A 175 -9.33 -0.82 5.99
CA ASN A 175 -10.27 -1.57 5.16
C ASN A 175 -11.03 -0.70 4.12
N THR A 176 -10.53 0.49 3.78
CA THR A 176 -11.24 1.40 2.87
C THR A 176 -11.46 0.79 1.48
N ILE A 177 -10.44 0.16 0.88
CA ILE A 177 -10.54 -0.41 -0.48
C ILE A 177 -11.63 -1.49 -0.58
N PRO A 178 -11.65 -2.55 0.25
CA PRO A 178 -12.67 -3.59 0.14
C PRO A 178 -14.09 -3.06 0.42
N ILE A 179 -14.26 -2.21 1.43
CA ILE A 179 -15.56 -1.62 1.76
C ILE A 179 -16.05 -0.74 0.60
N LEU A 180 -15.16 0.08 0.02
CA LEU A 180 -15.50 0.94 -1.11
C LEU A 180 -15.85 0.13 -2.36
N ALA A 181 -15.08 -0.91 -2.66
CA ALA A 181 -15.35 -1.81 -3.78
C ALA A 181 -16.73 -2.47 -3.65
N LYS A 182 -17.06 -2.97 -2.45
CA LYS A 182 -18.37 -3.56 -2.16
C LYS A 182 -19.51 -2.55 -2.38
N GLY A 183 -19.39 -1.34 -1.83
CA GLY A 183 -20.43 -0.31 -1.97
C GLY A 183 -20.66 0.12 -3.41
N LEU A 184 -19.60 0.31 -4.20
CA LEU A 184 -19.73 0.69 -5.61
C LEU A 184 -20.27 -0.46 -6.47
N LEU A 185 -19.92 -1.70 -6.14
CA LEU A 185 -20.47 -2.88 -6.82
C LEU A 185 -21.99 -3.01 -6.60
N GLU A 186 -22.45 -2.82 -5.35
CA GLU A 186 -23.88 -2.80 -5.00
C GLU A 186 -24.64 -1.68 -5.73
N CYS A 187 -23.97 -0.56 -6.01
CA CYS A 187 -24.54 0.59 -6.69
C CYS A 187 -24.35 0.61 -8.21
N ARG A 188 -23.78 -0.44 -8.84
CA ARG A 188 -23.39 -0.46 -10.26
C ARG A 188 -24.51 -0.13 -11.27
N LYS A 189 -25.78 -0.29 -10.88
CA LYS A 189 -26.95 0.05 -11.72
C LYS A 189 -27.27 1.55 -11.75
N TYR A 190 -26.70 2.31 -10.82
CA TYR A 190 -27.06 3.71 -10.55
C TYR A 190 -25.93 4.70 -10.81
N ILE A 191 -24.77 4.21 -11.25
CA ILE A 191 -23.59 5.01 -11.60
C ILE A 191 -22.90 4.36 -12.78
N SER A 192 -22.41 5.15 -13.73
CA SER A 192 -21.74 4.61 -14.90
C SER A 192 -20.36 4.02 -14.54
N ALA A 193 -19.91 3.01 -15.27
CA ALA A 193 -18.59 2.41 -15.06
C ALA A 193 -17.44 3.43 -15.24
N ALA A 194 -17.62 4.40 -16.14
CA ALA A 194 -16.65 5.48 -16.36
C ALA A 194 -16.55 6.41 -15.13
N GLU A 195 -17.68 6.79 -14.53
CA GLU A 195 -17.70 7.62 -13.31
C GLU A 195 -17.10 6.88 -12.11
N VAL A 196 -17.42 5.59 -11.95
CA VAL A 196 -16.82 4.73 -10.92
C VAL A 196 -15.31 4.69 -11.07
N THR A 197 -14.82 4.45 -12.29
CA THR A 197 -13.38 4.36 -12.58
C THR A 197 -12.68 5.68 -12.28
N ARG A 198 -13.22 6.79 -12.76
CA ARG A 198 -12.69 8.14 -12.47
C ARG A 198 -12.65 8.43 -10.97
N PHE A 199 -13.74 8.14 -10.26
CA PHE A 199 -13.81 8.34 -8.82
C PHE A 199 -12.78 7.47 -8.08
N LEU A 200 -12.67 6.18 -8.42
CA LEU A 200 -11.71 5.26 -7.79
C LEU A 200 -10.27 5.67 -8.05
N ASP A 201 -9.91 6.05 -9.28
CA ASP A 201 -8.56 6.54 -9.59
C ASP A 201 -8.18 7.74 -8.73
N GLU A 202 -9.07 8.73 -8.62
CA GLU A 202 -8.82 9.89 -7.78
C GLU A 202 -8.82 9.54 -6.28
N HIS A 203 -9.76 8.71 -5.83
CA HIS A 203 -9.94 8.36 -4.42
C HIS A 203 -8.76 7.53 -3.90
N LEU A 204 -8.35 6.51 -4.65
CA LEU A 204 -7.27 5.61 -4.26
C LEU A 204 -5.92 6.33 -4.33
N ARG A 205 -5.65 7.13 -5.37
CA ARG A 205 -4.42 7.92 -5.45
C ARG A 205 -4.32 8.93 -4.30
N ALA A 206 -5.41 9.59 -3.93
CA ALA A 206 -5.43 10.47 -2.78
C ALA A 206 -5.18 9.71 -1.46
N ARG A 207 -5.78 8.53 -1.29
CA ARG A 207 -5.58 7.67 -0.11
C ARG A 207 -4.13 7.20 0.02
N ILE A 208 -3.47 6.79 -1.06
CA ILE A 208 -2.05 6.41 -1.07
C ILE A 208 -1.21 7.52 -0.43
N GLY A 209 -1.42 8.77 -0.87
CA GLY A 209 -0.72 9.92 -0.33
C GLY A 209 -1.00 10.21 1.15
N THR A 210 -2.28 10.22 1.54
CA THR A 210 -2.69 10.48 2.93
C THR A 210 -2.12 9.43 3.88
N ARG A 211 -2.20 8.14 3.50
CA ARG A 211 -1.65 7.04 4.29
C ARG A 211 -0.13 7.14 4.41
N LEU A 212 0.56 7.41 3.30
CA LEU A 212 2.01 7.55 3.27
C LEU A 212 2.52 8.69 4.18
N ILE A 213 1.82 9.83 4.21
CA ILE A 213 2.19 10.96 5.09
C ILE A 213 2.09 10.55 6.56
N GLY A 214 1.00 9.87 6.94
CA GLY A 214 0.80 9.39 8.30
C GLY A 214 1.85 8.33 8.69
N GLU A 215 2.03 7.31 7.86
CA GLU A 215 3.00 6.23 8.09
C GLU A 215 4.44 6.75 8.13
N GLN A 216 4.80 7.76 7.32
CA GLN A 216 6.12 8.38 7.38
C GLN A 216 6.38 9.01 8.76
N HIS A 217 5.45 9.82 9.28
CA HIS A 217 5.66 10.46 10.57
C HIS A 217 5.74 9.44 11.71
N ILE A 218 4.84 8.45 11.71
CA ILE A 218 4.86 7.36 12.69
C ILE A 218 6.19 6.61 12.64
N ALA A 219 6.71 6.30 11.44
CA ALA A 219 7.99 5.62 11.30
C ALA A 219 9.18 6.47 11.80
N LEU A 220 9.16 7.78 11.54
CA LEU A 220 10.18 8.71 12.05
C LEU A 220 10.12 8.84 13.58
N HIS A 221 8.92 8.85 14.17
CA HIS A 221 8.71 8.83 15.61
C HIS A 221 9.32 7.56 16.23
N LEU A 222 9.00 6.38 15.68
CA LEU A 222 9.58 5.11 16.14
C LEU A 222 11.12 5.09 16.01
N GLN A 223 11.65 5.63 14.92
CA GLN A 223 13.11 5.75 14.72
C GLN A 223 13.77 6.72 15.71
N HIS A 224 13.03 7.71 16.24
CA HIS A 224 13.54 8.64 17.26
C HIS A 224 13.64 7.98 18.64
N PHE A 225 12.55 7.32 19.08
CA PHE A 225 12.46 6.76 20.43
C PHE A 225 13.05 5.35 20.55
N SER A 226 12.99 4.56 19.47
CA SER A 226 13.44 3.16 19.41
C SER A 226 14.32 2.91 18.17
N PRO A 227 15.55 3.47 18.10
CA PRO A 227 16.42 3.31 16.93
C PRO A 227 16.83 1.86 16.66
N GLU A 228 16.84 1.00 17.69
CA GLU A 228 17.13 -0.43 17.60
C GLU A 228 16.06 -1.22 16.82
N ASP A 229 14.82 -0.71 16.77
CA ASP A 229 13.71 -1.34 16.04
C ASP A 229 13.69 -0.94 14.55
N SER A 230 14.68 -0.17 14.09
CA SER A 230 14.81 0.21 12.68
C SER A 230 15.02 -1.03 11.79
N PRO A 231 14.36 -1.14 10.63
CA PRO A 231 14.53 -2.26 9.70
C PRO A 231 15.87 -2.29 8.98
N THR A 232 16.81 -1.39 9.31
CA THR A 232 18.11 -1.36 8.65
C THR A 232 18.98 -2.56 9.08
N SER A 233 19.68 -3.19 8.13
CA SER A 233 20.60 -4.30 8.41
C SER A 233 21.92 -3.88 9.09
N CYS A 234 22.33 -2.62 8.99
CA CYS A 234 23.54 -2.04 9.58
C CYS A 234 23.22 -0.76 10.37
N HIS A 235 23.29 -0.79 11.70
CA HIS A 235 23.01 0.38 12.54
C HIS A 235 24.03 1.52 12.38
N GLU A 236 25.25 1.22 11.92
CA GLU A 236 26.27 2.23 11.60
C GLU A 236 25.93 3.03 10.33
N HIS A 237 25.15 2.42 9.42
CA HIS A 237 24.75 2.98 8.14
C HIS A 237 23.26 2.77 7.88
N PRO A 238 22.38 3.50 8.58
CA PRO A 238 20.94 3.39 8.43
C PRO A 238 20.52 3.71 6.98
N SER A 239 19.88 2.77 6.29
CA SER A 239 19.37 2.97 4.93
C SER A 239 17.94 3.50 4.94
N TYR A 240 17.24 3.39 6.06
CA TYR A 240 15.85 3.81 6.17
C TYR A 240 15.69 5.26 6.65
N ILE A 241 14.75 5.96 6.01
CA ILE A 241 14.28 7.30 6.37
C ILE A 241 12.75 7.23 6.49
N GLY A 242 12.26 7.02 7.71
CA GLY A 242 10.87 6.62 7.94
C GLY A 242 10.54 5.34 7.18
N VAL A 243 9.59 5.40 6.24
CA VAL A 243 9.16 4.25 5.43
C VAL A 243 9.96 4.06 4.13
N ILE A 244 10.92 4.94 3.84
CA ILE A 244 11.72 4.90 2.61
C ILE A 244 13.03 4.17 2.88
N ASP A 245 13.34 3.16 2.07
CA ASP A 245 14.67 2.55 2.02
C ASP A 245 15.47 3.24 0.91
N THR A 246 16.58 3.88 1.29
CA THR A 246 17.45 4.62 0.37
C THR A 246 18.31 3.72 -0.52
N ALA A 247 18.42 2.44 -0.19
CA ALA A 247 19.21 1.45 -0.92
C ALA A 247 18.40 0.19 -1.25
N LEU A 248 17.12 0.35 -1.59
CA LEU A 248 16.21 -0.78 -1.86
C LEU A 248 16.70 -1.61 -3.04
N LYS A 249 16.93 -2.90 -2.80
CA LYS A 249 17.24 -3.88 -3.84
C LYS A 249 15.97 -4.56 -4.35
N ALA A 250 15.56 -4.22 -5.56
CA ALA A 250 14.34 -4.77 -6.16
C ALA A 250 14.35 -6.31 -6.23
N CYS A 251 15.51 -6.94 -6.46
CA CYS A 251 15.63 -8.39 -6.54
C CYS A 251 15.15 -9.10 -5.26
N HIS A 252 15.45 -8.56 -4.07
CA HIS A 252 15.02 -9.18 -2.81
C HIS A 252 13.49 -9.13 -2.66
N THR A 253 12.87 -8.00 -3.02
CA THR A 253 11.41 -7.87 -3.00
C THR A 253 10.75 -8.81 -4.03
N VAL A 254 11.29 -8.89 -5.25
CA VAL A 254 10.82 -9.83 -6.28
C VAL A 254 10.87 -11.27 -5.77
N SER A 255 12.01 -11.71 -5.22
CA SER A 255 12.14 -13.07 -4.70
C SER A 255 11.18 -13.37 -3.55
N SER A 256 10.99 -12.41 -2.64
CA SER A 256 10.05 -12.54 -1.52
C SER A 256 8.60 -12.67 -2.01
N CYS A 257 8.14 -11.73 -2.85
CA CYS A 257 6.80 -11.77 -3.43
C CYS A 257 6.57 -13.04 -4.24
N ALA A 258 7.54 -13.45 -5.08
CA ALA A 258 7.44 -14.67 -5.87
C ALA A 258 7.30 -15.92 -5.00
N GLY A 259 8.04 -16.01 -3.90
CA GLY A 259 7.89 -17.09 -2.93
C GLY A 259 6.50 -17.14 -2.32
N SER A 260 6.00 -16.00 -1.83
CA SER A 260 4.65 -15.93 -1.25
C SER A 260 3.54 -16.24 -2.24
N VAL A 261 3.65 -15.76 -3.49
CA VAL A 261 2.66 -16.07 -4.55
C VAL A 261 2.76 -17.53 -5.01
N ALA A 262 3.97 -18.10 -5.06
CA ALA A 262 4.17 -19.51 -5.36
C ALA A 262 3.48 -20.42 -4.34
N ASP A 263 3.52 -20.09 -3.05
CA ASP A 263 2.83 -20.84 -2.01
C ASP A 263 1.30 -20.79 -2.19
N ILE A 264 0.75 -19.65 -2.63
CA ILE A 264 -0.68 -19.52 -2.99
C ILE A 264 -1.02 -20.41 -4.20
N CYS A 265 -0.16 -20.43 -5.22
CA CYS A 265 -0.34 -21.30 -6.38
C CYS A 265 -0.28 -22.78 -6.01
N GLU A 266 0.64 -23.18 -5.14
CA GLU A 266 0.77 -24.56 -4.69
C GLU A 266 -0.47 -25.04 -3.94
N LEU A 267 -1.01 -24.21 -3.05
CA LEU A 267 -2.26 -24.51 -2.35
C LEU A 267 -3.46 -24.65 -3.30
N ARG A 268 -3.52 -23.85 -4.36
CA ARG A 268 -4.69 -23.82 -5.27
C ARG A 268 -4.62 -24.79 -6.43
N TYR A 269 -3.45 -24.90 -7.06
CA TYR A 269 -3.22 -25.65 -8.30
C TYR A 269 -2.39 -26.92 -8.06
N GLY A 270 -1.97 -27.20 -6.81
CA GLY A 270 -1.12 -28.33 -6.46
C GLY A 270 0.33 -28.21 -6.96
N SER A 271 0.69 -27.08 -7.57
CA SER A 271 2.02 -26.84 -8.13
C SER A 271 2.35 -25.34 -8.16
N ARG A 272 3.65 -25.03 -8.23
CA ARG A 272 4.20 -23.67 -8.25
C ARG A 272 4.91 -23.41 -9.58
N PRO A 273 4.76 -22.22 -10.19
CA PRO A 273 5.53 -21.88 -11.38
C PRO A 273 7.01 -21.65 -11.03
N SER A 274 7.90 -21.94 -11.98
CA SER A 274 9.31 -21.62 -11.82
C SER A 274 9.55 -20.14 -12.13
N ILE A 275 10.52 -19.53 -11.45
CA ILE A 275 10.92 -18.13 -11.65
C ILE A 275 12.40 -18.05 -12.01
N TYR A 276 12.72 -17.19 -12.97
CA TYR A 276 14.09 -16.87 -13.36
C TYR A 276 14.29 -15.35 -13.33
N ILE A 277 15.28 -14.87 -12.58
CA ILE A 277 15.58 -13.45 -12.46
C ILE A 277 16.86 -13.14 -13.24
N ASP A 278 16.80 -12.20 -14.19
CA ASP A 278 17.91 -11.77 -15.03
C ASP A 278 18.09 -10.23 -15.07
N GLY A 279 19.07 -9.76 -15.84
CA GLY A 279 19.47 -8.35 -15.91
C GLY A 279 20.47 -7.96 -14.82
N GLU A 280 20.21 -6.85 -14.14
CA GLU A 280 21.06 -6.25 -13.10
C GLU A 280 20.39 -6.37 -11.71
N PRO A 281 20.38 -7.56 -11.08
CA PRO A 281 19.69 -7.81 -9.81
C PRO A 281 20.26 -7.02 -8.62
N ASN A 282 21.48 -6.49 -8.75
CA ASN A 282 22.14 -5.66 -7.73
C ASN A 282 21.72 -4.19 -7.77
N THR A 283 20.86 -3.79 -8.72
CA THR A 283 20.36 -2.41 -8.82
C THR A 283 19.68 -1.99 -7.51
N THR A 284 20.12 -0.85 -6.98
CA THR A 284 19.52 -0.19 -5.82
C THR A 284 18.91 1.15 -6.21
N PHE A 285 17.84 1.52 -5.54
CA PHE A 285 17.19 2.83 -5.71
C PHE A 285 16.45 3.21 -4.43
N ALA A 286 16.26 4.51 -4.20
CA ALA A 286 15.56 4.99 -3.01
C ALA A 286 14.04 4.95 -3.21
N PHE A 287 13.33 4.07 -2.51
CA PHE A 287 11.88 3.87 -2.71
C PHE A 287 11.18 3.32 -1.45
N ILE A 288 9.86 3.21 -1.51
CA ILE A 288 9.02 2.70 -0.41
C ILE A 288 8.83 1.18 -0.61
N PRO A 289 9.43 0.32 0.25
CA PRO A 289 9.40 -1.13 0.05
C PRO A 289 7.97 -1.69 0.00
N MET A 290 7.09 -1.22 0.88
CA MET A 290 5.68 -1.66 0.94
C MET A 290 4.91 -1.41 -0.37
N HIS A 291 5.21 -0.32 -1.07
CA HIS A 291 4.57 -0.02 -2.36
C HIS A 291 5.08 -0.95 -3.45
N LEU A 292 6.40 -1.22 -3.48
CA LEU A 292 6.99 -2.16 -4.43
C LEU A 292 6.46 -3.58 -4.19
N GLU A 293 6.38 -4.01 -2.94
CA GLU A 293 5.84 -5.32 -2.55
C GLU A 293 4.38 -5.49 -2.99
N TYR A 294 3.54 -4.48 -2.79
CA TYR A 294 2.15 -4.51 -3.25
C TYR A 294 2.07 -4.70 -4.77
N ILE A 295 2.77 -3.85 -5.54
CA ILE A 295 2.76 -3.91 -7.00
C ILE A 295 3.25 -5.29 -7.48
N LEU A 296 4.42 -5.74 -7.00
CA LEU A 296 5.01 -7.00 -7.44
C LEU A 296 4.14 -8.20 -7.08
N THR A 297 3.51 -8.20 -5.91
CA THR A 297 2.58 -9.27 -5.51
C THR A 297 1.40 -9.37 -6.46
N GLU A 298 0.76 -8.25 -6.83
CA GLU A 298 -0.36 -8.25 -7.77
C GLU A 298 0.07 -8.66 -9.18
N LEU A 299 1.21 -8.16 -9.68
CA LEU A 299 1.71 -8.52 -11.01
C LEU A 299 2.12 -9.99 -11.09
N LEU A 300 2.80 -10.51 -10.07
CA LEU A 300 3.21 -11.92 -10.00
C LEU A 300 2.02 -12.85 -9.85
N LYS A 301 0.97 -12.48 -9.07
CA LYS A 301 -0.28 -13.26 -9.03
C LYS A 301 -0.88 -13.44 -10.41
N ASN A 302 -0.93 -12.38 -11.22
CA ASN A 302 -1.48 -12.47 -12.58
C ASN A 302 -0.61 -13.35 -13.50
N ALA A 303 0.71 -13.14 -13.51
CA ALA A 303 1.64 -13.93 -14.31
C ALA A 303 1.63 -15.42 -13.92
N PHE A 304 1.62 -15.70 -12.61
CA PHE A 304 1.63 -17.05 -12.08
C PHE A 304 0.30 -17.73 -12.38
N ARG A 305 -0.83 -17.06 -12.14
CA ARG A 305 -2.16 -17.57 -12.49
C ARG A 305 -2.25 -17.95 -13.97
N ALA A 306 -1.86 -17.06 -14.89
CA ALA A 306 -1.90 -17.33 -16.32
C ALA A 306 -0.99 -18.51 -16.71
N THR A 307 0.19 -18.61 -16.09
CA THR A 307 1.11 -19.74 -16.30
C THR A 307 0.51 -21.07 -15.80
N MET A 308 -0.10 -21.06 -14.61
CA MET A 308 -0.74 -22.25 -14.03
C MET A 308 -1.96 -22.70 -14.84
N GLU A 309 -2.84 -21.77 -15.22
CA GLU A 309 -4.08 -22.07 -15.96
C GLU A 309 -3.81 -22.53 -17.40
N SER A 310 -2.74 -22.06 -18.04
CA SER A 310 -2.32 -22.52 -19.38
C SER A 310 -1.59 -23.87 -19.37
N GLY A 311 -1.20 -24.39 -18.20
CA GLY A 311 -0.37 -25.59 -18.09
C GLY A 311 1.07 -25.41 -18.59
N CYS A 312 1.52 -24.16 -18.78
CA CYS A 312 2.85 -23.85 -19.29
C CYS A 312 3.93 -24.20 -18.26
N ARG A 313 5.00 -24.85 -18.71
CA ARG A 313 6.14 -25.24 -17.86
C ARG A 313 7.33 -24.28 -17.94
N HIS A 314 7.24 -23.26 -18.79
CA HIS A 314 8.31 -22.26 -18.91
C HIS A 314 8.35 -21.39 -17.65
N PRO A 315 9.54 -20.98 -17.20
CA PRO A 315 9.65 -20.08 -16.07
C PRO A 315 9.06 -18.72 -16.39
N VAL A 316 8.44 -18.10 -15.39
CA VAL A 316 8.17 -16.67 -15.40
C VAL A 316 9.51 -15.95 -15.26
N VAL A 317 9.84 -15.10 -16.24
CA VAL A 317 11.13 -14.39 -16.28
C VAL A 317 10.95 -12.99 -15.75
N VAL A 318 11.75 -12.60 -14.76
CA VAL A 318 11.76 -11.25 -14.19
C VAL A 318 13.10 -10.57 -14.51
N THR A 319 13.09 -9.57 -15.37
CA THR A 319 14.27 -8.79 -15.74
C THR A 319 14.31 -7.49 -14.95
N ILE A 320 15.41 -7.22 -14.27
CA ILE A 320 15.63 -5.98 -13.52
C ILE A 320 16.69 -5.16 -14.25
N ALA A 321 16.44 -3.88 -14.46
CA ALA A 321 17.43 -2.96 -15.04
C ALA A 321 17.30 -1.58 -14.38
N PRO A 322 18.39 -0.80 -14.31
CA PRO A 322 18.32 0.63 -13.99
C PRO A 322 17.38 1.35 -14.96
N GLU A 323 16.56 2.28 -14.44
CA GLU A 323 15.72 3.10 -15.30
C GLU A 323 16.60 4.06 -16.12
N PRO A 324 16.49 4.09 -17.47
CA PRO A 324 17.32 4.94 -18.31
C PRO A 324 17.07 6.43 -18.03
N HIS A 325 18.12 7.24 -18.14
CA HIS A 325 17.98 8.68 -18.06
C HIS A 325 17.19 9.20 -19.27
N LEU A 326 16.27 10.15 -19.07
CA LEU A 326 15.46 10.76 -20.15
C LEU A 326 16.27 11.41 -21.28
N LYS A 327 17.60 11.52 -21.15
CA LYS A 327 18.50 12.02 -22.19
C LYS A 327 18.91 10.96 -23.22
N ASP A 328 18.65 9.68 -22.95
CA ASP A 328 19.13 8.56 -23.77
C ASP A 328 18.00 7.91 -24.62
N GLU A 329 16.80 8.50 -24.69
CA GLU A 329 15.75 7.99 -25.58
C GLU A 329 16.07 8.30 -27.06
N PRO A 330 16.16 7.30 -27.95
CA PRO A 330 16.23 7.54 -29.38
C PRO A 330 14.90 8.17 -29.87
N PRO A 331 14.92 9.10 -30.85
CA PRO A 331 13.77 9.91 -31.25
C PRO A 331 12.58 9.15 -31.89
N GLY A 332 12.58 7.81 -31.88
CA GLY A 332 11.52 6.98 -32.48
C GLY A 332 10.42 6.48 -31.53
N ASN A 333 10.67 6.44 -30.21
CA ASN A 333 9.71 5.84 -29.25
C ASN A 333 8.81 6.87 -28.52
N ALA A 334 9.09 8.16 -28.66
CA ALA A 334 8.30 9.23 -28.04
C ALA A 334 6.86 9.33 -28.60
N ALA A 335 6.58 8.73 -29.76
CA ALA A 335 5.29 8.81 -30.45
C ALA A 335 4.20 7.85 -29.92
N LEU A 336 4.53 6.84 -29.11
CA LEU A 336 3.54 5.92 -28.54
C LEU A 336 3.08 6.31 -27.12
N ILE A 337 3.64 7.37 -26.53
CA ILE A 337 3.38 7.78 -25.14
C ILE A 337 2.50 9.06 -25.07
N THR A 338 2.24 9.74 -26.19
CA THR A 338 1.75 11.12 -26.17
C THR A 338 0.23 11.34 -26.29
N GLU A 339 -0.61 10.32 -26.44
CA GLU A 339 -2.06 10.56 -26.65
C GLU A 339 -3.00 10.19 -25.49
N SER A 340 -2.53 9.54 -24.42
CA SER A 340 -3.41 9.14 -23.29
C SER A 340 -3.02 9.71 -21.92
N SER A 341 -1.99 10.56 -21.84
CA SER A 341 -1.46 11.05 -20.56
C SER A 341 -1.35 12.59 -20.46
N GLN A 342 -2.32 13.34 -21.01
CA GLN A 342 -2.56 14.73 -20.59
C GLN A 342 -3.27 14.86 -19.24
N GLY A 343 -3.23 13.82 -18.40
CA GLY A 343 -3.67 13.85 -17.01
C GLY A 343 -2.49 14.08 -16.06
N ARG A 344 -2.16 15.35 -15.76
CA ARG A 344 -1.36 15.82 -14.60
C ARG A 344 -0.42 14.77 -13.96
N GLY A 345 0.57 14.30 -14.71
CA GLY A 345 1.71 13.54 -14.17
C GLY A 345 2.64 14.48 -13.42
N ILE A 346 2.85 14.24 -12.14
CA ILE A 346 3.61 15.10 -11.22
C ILE A 346 5.11 14.99 -11.55
N GLY A 347 5.75 16.12 -11.86
CA GLY A 347 7.16 16.21 -12.24
C GLY A 347 8.10 15.60 -11.20
N GLY A 348 8.50 14.35 -11.43
CA GLY A 348 9.67 13.73 -10.84
C GLY A 348 10.93 14.37 -11.40
N ASN A 349 12.00 14.45 -10.59
CA ASN A 349 13.30 14.88 -11.07
C ASN A 349 13.76 13.92 -12.17
N ALA A 350 13.96 14.42 -13.40
CA ALA A 350 14.33 13.63 -14.58
C ALA A 350 15.65 12.84 -14.43
N ASN A 351 16.45 13.18 -13.41
CA ASN A 351 17.75 12.59 -13.13
C ASN A 351 17.77 11.66 -11.89
N ALA A 352 16.60 11.34 -11.31
CA ALA A 352 16.54 10.44 -10.16
C ALA A 352 16.81 8.98 -10.58
N PRO A 353 17.71 8.25 -9.89
CA PRO A 353 17.90 6.83 -10.17
C PRO A 353 16.59 6.08 -9.96
N GLY A 354 16.26 5.20 -10.89
CA GLY A 354 15.03 4.40 -10.87
C GLY A 354 15.31 2.96 -11.27
N VAL A 355 14.25 2.17 -11.35
CA VAL A 355 14.32 0.77 -11.80
C VAL A 355 13.22 0.48 -12.81
N THR A 356 13.57 -0.26 -13.86
CA THR A 356 12.63 -0.95 -14.74
C THR A 356 12.61 -2.43 -14.36
N ILE A 357 11.42 -2.99 -14.12
CA ILE A 357 11.20 -4.41 -13.85
C ILE A 357 10.26 -4.96 -14.93
N ARG A 358 10.73 -5.90 -15.73
CA ARG A 358 9.89 -6.64 -16.69
C ARG A 358 9.52 -7.99 -16.12
N ILE A 359 8.22 -8.30 -16.05
CA ILE A 359 7.70 -9.63 -15.71
C ILE A 359 7.13 -10.23 -16.98
N ARG A 360 7.70 -11.34 -17.43
CA ARG A 360 7.30 -12.07 -18.64
C ARG A 360 6.79 -13.44 -18.28
N ASP A 361 5.56 -13.74 -18.69
CA ASP A 361 4.98 -15.08 -18.65
C ASP A 361 4.81 -15.68 -20.05
N ARG A 362 4.56 -16.99 -20.09
CA ARG A 362 4.08 -17.72 -21.28
C ARG A 362 2.70 -18.32 -21.01
N GLY A 363 1.85 -17.54 -20.35
CA GLY A 363 0.53 -17.95 -19.87
C GLY A 363 -0.58 -17.87 -20.91
N GLY A 364 -0.26 -17.83 -22.22
CA GLY A 364 -1.24 -17.74 -23.30
C GLY A 364 -1.70 -16.33 -23.66
N GLY A 365 -1.26 -15.30 -22.94
CA GLY A 365 -1.55 -13.90 -23.24
C GLY A 365 -3.01 -13.49 -22.97
N ILE A 366 -3.27 -12.20 -23.09
CA ILE A 366 -4.57 -11.55 -22.90
C ILE A 366 -5.29 -11.45 -24.26
N SER A 367 -6.55 -11.89 -24.32
CA SER A 367 -7.40 -11.77 -25.52
C SER A 367 -7.55 -10.30 -25.94
N PRO A 368 -7.52 -9.98 -27.25
CA PRO A 368 -7.74 -8.61 -27.75
C PRO A 368 -9.06 -7.98 -27.31
N GLU A 369 -10.10 -8.78 -27.05
CA GLU A 369 -11.40 -8.30 -26.55
C GLU A 369 -11.34 -7.86 -25.08
N VAL A 370 -10.46 -8.51 -24.30
CA VAL A 370 -10.28 -8.26 -22.87
C VAL A 370 -9.28 -7.13 -22.62
N LEU A 371 -8.26 -7.00 -23.49
CA LEU A 371 -7.13 -6.09 -23.31
C LEU A 371 -7.54 -4.62 -23.02
N PRO A 372 -8.57 -4.02 -23.64
CA PRO A 372 -9.02 -2.67 -23.31
C PRO A 372 -9.54 -2.51 -21.87
N ASN A 373 -10.01 -3.60 -21.26
CA ASN A 373 -10.73 -3.59 -19.99
C ASN A 373 -9.85 -3.94 -18.77
N ILE A 374 -8.59 -4.32 -18.96
CA ILE A 374 -7.70 -4.78 -17.86
C ILE A 374 -7.43 -3.70 -16.80
N TRP A 375 -7.64 -2.44 -17.15
CA TRP A 375 -7.46 -1.27 -16.28
C TRP A 375 -8.77 -0.83 -15.61
N SER A 376 -9.89 -1.43 -15.95
CA SER A 376 -11.18 -1.11 -15.35
C SER A 376 -11.25 -1.74 -13.95
N TYR A 377 -11.65 -0.94 -12.96
CA TYR A 377 -11.93 -1.50 -11.63
C TYR A 377 -13.10 -2.48 -11.71
N SER A 378 -13.09 -3.47 -10.83
CA SER A 378 -14.11 -4.53 -10.77
C SER A 378 -14.13 -5.45 -12.01
N PHE A 379 -13.18 -5.30 -12.94
CA PHE A 379 -12.99 -6.21 -14.05
C PHE A 379 -12.09 -7.38 -13.62
N SER A 380 -12.58 -8.60 -13.78
CA SER A 380 -11.81 -9.83 -13.53
C SER A 380 -12.22 -10.91 -14.52
N THR A 381 -11.23 -11.63 -15.06
CA THR A 381 -11.43 -12.85 -15.86
C THR A 381 -11.57 -14.10 -14.98
N PHE A 382 -11.73 -13.92 -13.67
CA PHE A 382 -12.00 -15.01 -12.75
C PHE A 382 -13.52 -15.26 -12.70
N SER A 383 -13.94 -16.45 -13.14
CA SER A 383 -15.30 -16.94 -12.94
C SER A 383 -15.32 -17.78 -11.66
N ASP A 384 -16.25 -17.51 -10.73
CA ASP A 384 -16.48 -18.30 -9.51
C ASP A 384 -16.99 -19.74 -9.79
N GLU A 385 -17.00 -20.22 -11.04
CA GLU A 385 -17.65 -21.47 -11.45
C GLU A 385 -16.92 -22.76 -11.01
N TYR A 386 -15.75 -22.66 -10.38
CA TYR A 386 -15.08 -23.81 -9.76
C TYR A 386 -15.28 -23.76 -8.24
N ASP A 387 -16.52 -23.97 -7.80
CA ASP A 387 -16.87 -24.17 -6.40
C ASP A 387 -16.16 -25.42 -5.85
N PHE A 388 -15.43 -25.24 -4.74
CA PHE A 388 -15.08 -26.35 -3.86
C PHE A 388 -16.38 -26.95 -3.29
N PRO A 389 -16.58 -28.28 -3.25
CA PRO A 389 -17.74 -28.85 -2.61
C PRO A 389 -17.63 -28.60 -1.09
N GLY A 390 -18.34 -27.59 -0.58
CA GLY A 390 -18.42 -27.29 0.85
C GLY A 390 -18.50 -25.82 1.25
N SER A 391 -18.28 -24.86 0.35
CA SER A 391 -18.45 -23.43 0.68
C SER A 391 -19.80 -22.91 0.18
N GLY A 392 -20.74 -22.70 1.09
CA GLY A 392 -22.02 -22.11 0.76
C GLY A 392 -21.88 -20.61 0.46
N SER A 393 -22.20 -20.23 -0.77
CA SER A 393 -22.71 -18.94 -1.26
C SER A 393 -22.09 -17.62 -0.74
N SER A 394 -21.84 -16.75 -1.72
CA SER A 394 -21.88 -15.28 -1.71
C SER A 394 -20.60 -14.54 -1.32
N GLY A 395 -19.88 -13.99 -2.33
CA GLY A 395 -19.19 -12.68 -2.36
C GLY A 395 -18.25 -12.24 -1.22
N ALA A 396 -18.07 -13.07 -0.19
CA ALA A 396 -17.40 -12.77 1.06
C ALA A 396 -15.92 -13.20 1.01
N ASP A 397 -15.60 -14.25 0.25
CA ASP A 397 -14.23 -14.75 0.09
C ASP A 397 -13.36 -13.81 -0.77
N GLY A 398 -13.93 -13.15 -1.78
CA GLY A 398 -13.23 -12.09 -2.53
C GLY A 398 -12.95 -10.84 -1.70
N LEU A 399 -13.80 -10.54 -0.70
CA LEU A 399 -13.67 -9.38 0.18
C LEU A 399 -12.68 -9.64 1.32
N SER A 400 -12.68 -10.86 1.87
CA SER A 400 -11.73 -11.31 2.90
C SER A 400 -10.29 -11.39 2.35
N ALA A 401 -10.12 -11.68 1.06
CA ALA A 401 -8.85 -11.66 0.36
C ALA A 401 -8.20 -10.27 0.25
N ILE A 402 -8.98 -9.18 0.29
CA ILE A 402 -8.45 -7.80 0.19
C ILE A 402 -8.10 -7.24 1.57
N SER A 403 -8.93 -7.50 2.59
CA SER A 403 -8.59 -7.15 3.97
C SER A 403 -7.39 -7.95 4.47
N THR A 404 -7.18 -9.15 3.94
CA THR A 404 -5.91 -9.87 4.13
C THR A 404 -4.80 -9.33 3.23
N ALA A 405 -5.04 -8.83 2.01
CA ALA A 405 -3.97 -8.27 1.17
C ALA A 405 -3.38 -6.95 1.73
N SER A 406 -4.16 -6.17 2.48
CA SER A 406 -3.63 -5.06 3.31
C SER A 406 -2.84 -5.53 4.54
N THR A 407 -2.83 -6.83 4.82
CA THR A 407 -2.32 -7.47 6.06
C THR A 407 -1.57 -8.80 5.80
N GLY A 408 -1.10 -9.07 4.58
CA GLY A 408 -0.27 -10.23 4.23
C GLY A 408 -0.94 -11.61 4.04
N GLY A 409 -2.24 -11.70 3.74
CA GLY A 409 -2.86 -12.93 3.21
C GLY A 409 -3.56 -12.64 1.88
N SER A 410 -3.48 -13.50 0.87
CA SER A 410 -4.18 -13.21 -0.39
C SER A 410 -4.67 -14.46 -1.11
N SER A 411 -5.87 -14.35 -1.69
CA SER A 411 -6.35 -15.23 -2.76
C SER A 411 -5.63 -14.89 -4.07
N ILE A 412 -5.37 -15.89 -4.92
CA ILE A 412 -4.69 -15.70 -6.22
C ILE A 412 -5.47 -14.78 -7.16
N ALA A 413 -6.80 -14.73 -7.03
CA ALA A 413 -7.69 -13.88 -7.81
C ALA A 413 -8.60 -13.10 -6.85
N GLY A 414 -8.77 -11.80 -7.11
CA GLY A 414 -9.53 -10.87 -6.27
C GLY A 414 -10.59 -10.10 -7.06
N LEU A 415 -11.12 -9.03 -6.47
CA LEU A 415 -12.22 -8.21 -7.01
C LEU A 415 -11.88 -7.40 -8.28
N GLY A 416 -10.75 -7.64 -8.98
CA GLY A 416 -10.38 -6.84 -10.15
C GLY A 416 -9.84 -5.45 -9.82
N TYR A 417 -9.16 -5.30 -8.67
CA TYR A 417 -8.52 -4.03 -8.25
C TYR A 417 -6.99 -4.04 -8.38
N GLY A 418 -6.37 -5.21 -8.54
CA GLY A 418 -4.91 -5.38 -8.46
C GLY A 418 -4.14 -4.56 -9.50
N LEU A 419 -4.44 -4.76 -10.79
CA LEU A 419 -3.78 -4.04 -11.89
C LEU A 419 -3.97 -2.52 -11.84
N PRO A 420 -5.20 -1.96 -11.77
CA PRO A 420 -5.38 -0.51 -11.76
C PRO A 420 -4.77 0.14 -10.51
N LEU A 421 -4.85 -0.51 -9.34
CA LEU A 421 -4.24 0.02 -8.13
C LEU A 421 -2.70 -0.06 -8.17
N SER A 422 -2.13 -1.13 -8.73
CA SER A 422 -0.69 -1.23 -8.98
C SER A 422 -0.20 -0.10 -9.87
N ARG A 423 -0.96 0.23 -10.93
CA ARG A 423 -0.67 1.37 -11.80
C ARG A 423 -0.72 2.69 -11.02
N ALA A 424 -1.74 2.89 -10.20
CA ALA A 424 -1.86 4.09 -9.37
C ALA A 424 -0.69 4.26 -8.39
N TYR A 425 -0.19 3.18 -7.78
CA TYR A 425 1.03 3.21 -6.95
C TYR A 425 2.29 3.57 -7.76
N ALA A 426 2.47 2.96 -8.93
CA ALA A 426 3.63 3.23 -9.78
C ALA A 426 3.66 4.68 -10.31
N GLU A 427 2.52 5.18 -10.76
CA GLU A 427 2.38 6.54 -11.28
C GLU A 427 2.47 7.62 -10.20
N TYR A 428 2.20 7.29 -8.93
CA TYR A 428 2.17 8.26 -7.84
C TYR A 428 3.48 9.06 -7.73
N PHE A 429 4.62 8.42 -8.01
CA PHE A 429 5.95 9.04 -8.02
C PHE A 429 6.57 9.15 -9.42
N GLY A 430 5.73 9.20 -10.46
CA GLY A 430 6.17 9.45 -11.84
C GLY A 430 6.78 8.24 -12.55
N GLY A 431 6.51 7.03 -12.05
CA GLY A 431 6.71 5.77 -12.75
C GLY A 431 5.51 5.41 -13.64
N GLY A 432 5.33 4.13 -13.92
CA GLY A 432 4.17 3.62 -14.66
C GLY A 432 4.21 2.12 -14.92
N ILE A 433 3.10 1.57 -15.40
CA ILE A 433 3.00 0.17 -15.82
C ILE A 433 2.52 0.12 -17.27
N SER A 434 3.22 -0.62 -18.13
CA SER A 434 2.77 -0.92 -19.49
C SER A 434 2.72 -2.41 -19.72
N VAL A 435 1.69 -2.87 -20.45
CA VAL A 435 1.44 -4.28 -20.74
C VAL A 435 1.57 -4.51 -22.24
N GLN A 436 2.36 -5.51 -22.63
CA GLN A 436 2.46 -6.00 -23.99
C GLN A 436 2.03 -7.47 -23.99
N SER A 437 0.89 -7.76 -24.57
CA SER A 437 0.33 -9.12 -24.65
C SER A 437 0.43 -9.64 -26.06
N LEU A 438 0.92 -10.86 -26.21
CA LEU A 438 0.80 -11.64 -27.44
C LEU A 438 -0.19 -12.78 -27.18
N TYR A 439 -1.42 -12.61 -27.66
CA TYR A 439 -2.48 -13.59 -27.45
C TYR A 439 -2.13 -14.94 -28.11
N GLY A 440 -2.34 -16.03 -27.37
CA GLY A 440 -1.90 -17.37 -27.72
C GLY A 440 -0.46 -17.70 -27.28
N TRP A 441 0.30 -16.73 -26.74
CA TRP A 441 1.70 -16.92 -26.35
C TRP A 441 1.98 -16.54 -24.90
N GLY A 442 1.82 -15.28 -24.52
CA GLY A 442 2.22 -14.79 -23.21
C GLY A 442 2.11 -13.28 -23.06
N THR A 443 2.42 -12.79 -21.87
CA THR A 443 2.35 -11.36 -21.54
C THR A 443 3.66 -10.86 -20.95
N ASP A 444 4.09 -9.68 -21.41
CA ASP A 444 5.15 -8.89 -20.82
C ASP A 444 4.54 -7.69 -20.09
N VAL A 445 4.81 -7.55 -18.80
CA VAL A 445 4.46 -6.38 -18.00
C VAL A 445 5.74 -5.63 -17.64
N TYR A 446 5.79 -4.34 -17.98
CA TYR A 446 6.90 -3.46 -17.68
C TYR A 446 6.48 -2.47 -16.58
N LEU A 447 7.13 -2.57 -15.43
CA LEU A 447 7.00 -1.65 -14.31
C LEU A 447 8.19 -0.70 -14.33
N ARG A 448 7.94 0.60 -14.41
CA ARG A 448 8.95 1.66 -14.29
C ARG A 448 8.72 2.42 -13.01
N LEU A 449 9.77 2.61 -12.20
CA LEU A 449 9.70 3.35 -10.94
C LEU A 449 10.85 4.35 -10.87
N LYS A 450 10.53 5.58 -10.44
CA LYS A 450 11.53 6.60 -10.15
C LYS A 450 11.82 6.64 -8.67
N GLY A 451 13.10 6.64 -8.31
CA GLY A 451 13.53 6.83 -6.93
C GLY A 451 13.58 8.30 -6.53
N VAL A 452 14.28 8.58 -5.44
CA VAL A 452 14.52 9.95 -4.97
C VAL A 452 15.73 10.54 -5.71
N GLY A 453 15.58 11.72 -6.32
CA GLY A 453 16.69 12.45 -6.92
C GLY A 453 17.72 12.88 -5.86
N ASN A 454 18.95 13.22 -6.31
CA ASN A 454 20.14 13.44 -5.47
C ASN A 454 19.84 13.79 -4.00
N LEU A 455 20.08 12.80 -3.15
CA LEU A 455 20.00 12.87 -1.70
C LEU A 455 21.23 13.54 -1.09
N HIS A 456 21.96 14.39 -1.81
CA HIS A 456 23.18 15.03 -1.33
C HIS A 456 22.87 16.41 -0.76
#